data_AF-A0A150PH11-F1
#
_entry.id   AF-A0A150PH11-F1
#
_cell.length_a   1.000
_cell.length_b   1.000
_cell.length_c   1.000
_cell.angle_alpha   90.00
_cell.angle_beta   90.00
_cell.angle_gamma   90.00
#
_symmetry.space_group_name_H-M   'P 1'
#
loop_
_entity.id
_entity.type
_entity.pdbx_description
1 polymer ?
#
loop_
_entity_poly.entity_id
_entity_poly.type
_entity_poly.pdbx_seq_one_letter_code
_entity_poly.pdbx_strand_id
1 'polypeptide(L)'
;GCPLCNGNDVGCSDGAHISGPIGLAASASARIEVRACRNGSCGEATLGSDPGDSRSSPGPTNAATASVDGGRFGFALFDDDPTNAQWELSIDFSPDFGKELEDGDVYSVSVIDADTQRELVSFERTILYGELQPNGEGPFCTSCNVADIKLPPPATQ
;
A
#
# COMPACT_ATOMS: atom_id res chain seq x y z
N GLY A 1 36.24 -0.63 -1.68
CA GLY A 1 35.63 0.70 -1.56
C GLY A 1 34.46 0.75 -2.51
N CYS A 2 33.27 1.00 -2.00
CA CYS A 2 32.08 1.19 -2.81
C CYS A 2 32.35 2.32 -3.82
N PRO A 3 32.07 2.16 -5.13
CA PRO A 3 32.12 3.30 -6.03
C PRO A 3 31.12 4.33 -5.48
N LEU A 4 31.62 5.56 -5.29
CA LEU A 4 30.80 6.70 -4.89
C LEU A 4 29.51 6.67 -5.72
N CYS A 5 28.36 6.43 -5.08
CA CYS A 5 27.09 6.81 -5.66
C CYS A 5 27.24 8.29 -6.00
N ASN A 6 27.24 8.62 -7.29
CA ASN A 6 27.58 9.95 -7.79
C ASN A 6 26.43 10.94 -7.49
N GLY A 7 25.97 11.04 -6.24
CA GLY A 7 24.97 12.00 -5.75
C GLY A 7 23.60 12.01 -6.44
N ASN A 8 23.42 11.23 -7.51
CA ASN A 8 22.29 11.30 -8.43
C ASN A 8 21.43 10.02 -8.42
N ASP A 9 21.87 8.97 -7.71
CA ASP A 9 21.23 7.65 -7.72
C ASP A 9 20.84 7.16 -6.30
N VAL A 10 20.80 8.06 -5.30
CA VAL A 10 20.38 7.72 -3.93
C VAL A 10 18.86 7.91 -3.81
N GLY A 11 18.08 7.15 -4.56
CA GLY A 11 16.62 7.15 -4.42
C GLY A 11 16.15 5.90 -3.69
N CYS A 12 15.48 6.05 -2.55
CA CYS A 12 14.66 4.96 -1.99
C CYS A 12 13.49 4.70 -2.94
N SER A 13 13.64 3.77 -3.88
CA SER A 13 12.55 3.32 -4.76
C SER A 13 11.60 2.33 -4.08
N ASP A 14 12.01 1.79 -2.93
CA ASP A 14 11.23 0.85 -2.13
C ASP A 14 10.23 1.68 -1.31
N GLY A 15 9.04 1.91 -1.87
CA GLY A 15 8.03 2.82 -1.32
C GLY A 15 7.38 2.34 -0.01
N ALA A 16 6.06 2.28 0.03
CA ALA A 16 5.32 1.83 1.21
C ALA A 16 4.31 0.76 0.81
N HIS A 17 4.18 -0.28 1.63
CA HIS A 17 3.20 -1.34 1.46
C HIS A 17 2.22 -1.29 2.63
N ILE A 18 0.95 -1.01 2.33
CA ILE A 18 -0.13 -0.94 3.32
C ILE A 18 -1.05 -2.15 3.09
N SER A 19 -1.23 -3.00 4.10
CA SER A 19 -2.09 -4.19 3.96
C SER A 19 -2.88 -4.55 5.21
N GLY A 20 -4.04 -5.18 5.01
CA GLY A 20 -4.81 -5.83 6.08
C GLY A 20 -6.31 -6.02 5.77
N PRO A 21 -7.06 -6.61 6.72
CA PRO A 21 -8.48 -6.90 6.54
C PRO A 21 -9.33 -5.64 6.55
N ILE A 22 -10.38 -5.61 5.73
CA ILE A 22 -11.32 -4.47 5.63
C ILE A 22 -12.69 -4.71 6.27
N GLY A 23 -12.91 -5.89 6.89
CA GLY A 23 -14.15 -6.16 7.63
C GLY A 23 -15.34 -6.60 6.78
N LEU A 24 -15.17 -6.70 5.46
CA LEU A 24 -16.14 -7.32 4.57
C LEU A 24 -15.88 -8.82 4.49
N ALA A 25 -16.94 -9.62 4.58
CA ALA A 25 -16.81 -11.08 4.51
C ALA A 25 -16.33 -11.54 3.12
N ALA A 26 -15.33 -12.42 3.06
CA ALA A 26 -14.83 -12.99 1.80
C ALA A 26 -15.88 -13.85 1.07
N SER A 27 -16.89 -14.33 1.80
CA SER A 27 -18.03 -15.07 1.25
C SER A 27 -19.10 -14.19 0.58
N ALA A 28 -18.94 -12.87 0.60
CA ALA A 28 -19.82 -11.90 -0.03
C ALA A 28 -19.04 -11.03 -1.02
N SER A 29 -19.73 -10.50 -2.03
CA SER A 29 -19.15 -9.52 -2.94
C SER A 29 -18.67 -8.29 -2.16
N ALA A 30 -17.51 -7.77 -2.54
CA ALA A 30 -16.98 -6.52 -2.01
C ALA A 30 -16.97 -5.49 -3.13
N ARG A 31 -17.52 -4.30 -2.86
CA ARG A 31 -17.28 -3.09 -3.66
C ARG A 31 -16.81 -2.00 -2.74
N ILE A 32 -15.61 -1.48 -2.98
CA ILE A 32 -15.01 -0.49 -2.11
C ILE A 32 -14.47 0.69 -2.89
N GLU A 33 -14.57 1.86 -2.28
CA GLU A 33 -13.87 3.08 -2.67
C GLU A 33 -12.68 3.26 -1.73
N VAL A 34 -11.49 3.35 -2.30
CA VAL A 34 -10.25 3.51 -1.57
C VAL A 34 -9.63 4.86 -1.94
N ARG A 35 -9.27 5.63 -0.91
CA ARG A 35 -8.44 6.83 -1.04
C ARG A 35 -7.18 6.63 -0.22
N ALA A 36 -6.02 6.65 -0.87
CA ALA A 36 -4.72 6.62 -0.20
C ALA A 36 -3.97 7.91 -0.51
N CYS A 37 -3.29 8.46 0.49
CA CYS A 37 -2.50 9.68 0.33
C CYS A 37 -1.12 9.55 0.97
N ARG A 38 -0.15 10.23 0.38
CA ARG A 38 1.17 10.52 0.98
C ARG A 38 1.32 12.04 1.06
N ASN A 39 1.56 12.57 2.26
CA ASN A 39 1.74 14.02 2.50
C ASN A 39 0.63 14.89 1.89
N GLY A 40 -0.62 14.39 1.89
CA GLY A 40 -1.78 15.06 1.31
C GLY A 40 -2.01 14.87 -0.19
N SER A 41 -1.05 14.30 -0.93
CA SER A 41 -1.22 13.91 -2.34
C SER A 41 -1.92 12.57 -2.43
N CYS A 42 -3.12 12.55 -3.00
CA CYS A 42 -4.04 11.40 -2.92
C CYS A 42 -4.30 10.74 -4.27
N GLY A 43 -4.32 9.41 -4.25
CA GLY A 43 -4.83 8.56 -5.31
C GLY A 43 -6.12 7.86 -4.86
N GLU A 44 -7.07 7.73 -5.77
CA GLU A 44 -8.37 7.11 -5.50
C GLU A 44 -8.63 5.98 -6.50
N ALA A 45 -9.30 4.93 -6.02
CA ALA A 45 -9.72 3.82 -6.85
C ALA A 45 -11.00 3.19 -6.31
N THR A 46 -11.84 2.69 -7.21
CA THR A 46 -12.95 1.80 -6.87
C THR A 46 -12.53 0.37 -7.24
N LEU A 47 -12.58 -0.54 -6.28
CA LEU A 47 -12.33 -1.96 -6.47
C LEU A 47 -13.63 -2.72 -6.26
N GLY A 48 -13.82 -3.82 -7.00
CA GLY A 48 -14.92 -4.73 -6.70
C GLY A 48 -14.60 -6.16 -7.10
N SER A 49 -14.86 -7.11 -6.21
CA SER A 49 -14.60 -8.55 -6.40
C SER A 49 -15.80 -9.37 -5.93
N ASP A 50 -16.02 -10.53 -6.54
CA ASP A 50 -17.03 -11.51 -6.13
C ASP A 50 -16.38 -12.73 -5.43
N PRO A 51 -17.11 -13.46 -4.56
CA PRO A 51 -16.57 -14.64 -3.88
C PRO A 51 -16.09 -15.69 -4.87
N GLY A 52 -14.88 -16.23 -4.65
CA GLY A 52 -14.30 -17.25 -5.52
C GLY A 52 -13.63 -16.71 -6.79
N ASP A 53 -13.48 -15.39 -6.94
CA ASP A 53 -12.65 -14.78 -7.99
C ASP A 53 -11.13 -15.01 -7.79
N SER A 54 -10.73 -15.93 -6.90
CA SER A 54 -9.36 -16.42 -6.74
C SER A 54 -8.90 -17.15 -8.01
N ARG A 55 -8.44 -16.37 -9.01
CA ARG A 55 -7.84 -16.88 -10.25
C ARG A 55 -6.49 -17.56 -9.98
N SER A 56 -6.49 -18.74 -9.35
CA SER A 56 -5.47 -19.81 -9.45
C SER A 56 -3.98 -19.39 -9.60
N SER A 57 -3.60 -18.25 -9.04
CA SER A 57 -2.29 -17.60 -9.11
C SER A 57 -2.32 -16.45 -8.11
N PRO A 58 -1.17 -16.09 -7.49
CA PRO A 58 -1.09 -15.05 -6.46
C PRO A 58 -1.20 -13.63 -7.05
N GLY A 59 -2.06 -13.45 -8.05
CA GLY A 59 -2.35 -12.17 -8.68
C GLY A 59 -3.59 -11.54 -8.06
N PRO A 60 -3.64 -10.19 -7.97
CA PRO A 60 -4.78 -9.49 -7.40
C PRO A 60 -6.06 -9.79 -8.17
N THR A 61 -7.14 -10.05 -7.43
CA THR A 61 -8.46 -10.36 -7.98
C THR A 61 -8.97 -9.21 -8.85
N ASN A 62 -8.78 -7.99 -8.33
CA ASN A 62 -8.98 -6.73 -9.03
C ASN A 62 -7.87 -5.77 -8.59
N ALA A 63 -7.26 -5.09 -9.57
CA ALA A 63 -6.21 -4.12 -9.32
C ALA A 63 -6.52 -2.79 -10.02
N ALA A 64 -6.20 -1.71 -9.34
CA ALA A 64 -6.27 -0.36 -9.87
C ALA A 64 -4.97 0.38 -9.59
N THR A 65 -4.74 1.47 -10.30
CA THR A 65 -3.61 2.35 -10.00
C THR A 65 -4.04 3.79 -10.10
N ALA A 66 -3.45 4.66 -9.27
CA ALA A 66 -3.64 6.10 -9.32
C ALA A 66 -2.29 6.80 -9.28
N SER A 67 -2.04 7.69 -10.24
CA SER A 67 -0.87 8.56 -10.22
C SER A 67 -1.09 9.72 -9.28
N VAL A 68 -0.07 10.10 -8.52
CA VAL A 68 -0.08 11.21 -7.58
C VAL A 68 1.18 12.05 -7.77
N ASP A 69 1.23 13.25 -7.18
CA ASP A 69 2.47 14.01 -7.19
C ASP A 69 3.57 13.23 -6.46
N GLY A 70 4.64 12.93 -7.20
CA GLY A 70 5.81 12.23 -6.70
C GLY A 70 5.71 10.71 -6.66
N GLY A 71 4.71 10.09 -7.31
CA GLY A 71 4.67 8.64 -7.45
C GLY A 71 3.33 8.07 -7.92
N ARG A 72 3.11 6.79 -7.58
CA ARG A 72 1.91 6.04 -7.94
C ARG A 72 1.47 5.12 -6.81
N PHE A 73 0.16 5.02 -6.62
CA PHE A 73 -0.45 3.96 -5.82
C PHE A 73 -0.93 2.82 -6.72
N GLY A 74 -0.63 1.58 -6.33
CA GLY A 74 -1.31 0.37 -6.78
C GLY A 74 -2.24 -0.12 -5.68
N PHE A 75 -3.46 -0.53 -6.05
CA PHE A 75 -4.47 -1.04 -5.12
C PHE A 75 -4.87 -2.44 -5.56
N ALA A 76 -5.05 -3.34 -4.61
CA ALA A 76 -5.43 -4.72 -4.88
C ALA A 76 -6.29 -5.31 -3.77
N LEU A 77 -7.34 -6.04 -4.14
CA LEU A 77 -8.17 -6.79 -3.20
C LEU A 77 -7.91 -8.29 -3.33
N PHE A 78 -7.74 -8.96 -2.20
CA PHE A 78 -7.36 -10.36 -2.09
C PHE A 78 -8.31 -11.16 -1.19
N ASP A 79 -8.51 -12.42 -1.56
CA ASP A 79 -9.18 -13.49 -0.80
C ASP A 79 -8.11 -14.53 -0.40
N ASP A 80 -7.05 -14.09 0.29
CA ASP A 80 -5.79 -14.87 0.36
C ASP A 80 -5.56 -15.62 1.68
N ASP A 81 -6.52 -15.63 2.61
CA ASP A 81 -6.39 -16.50 3.78
C ASP A 81 -7.65 -17.35 3.98
N PRO A 82 -7.59 -18.67 3.73
CA PRO A 82 -8.71 -19.59 3.99
C PRO A 82 -9.10 -19.67 5.47
N THR A 83 -8.32 -19.06 6.38
CA THR A 83 -8.62 -18.87 7.80
C THR A 83 -9.16 -17.47 8.14
N ASN A 84 -8.94 -16.45 7.30
CA ASN A 84 -9.58 -15.14 7.45
C ASN A 84 -10.91 -15.14 6.70
N ALA A 85 -12.00 -14.98 7.45
CA ALA A 85 -13.34 -14.87 6.89
C ALA A 85 -13.61 -13.55 6.12
N GLN A 86 -12.57 -12.77 5.80
CA GLN A 86 -12.68 -11.37 5.33
C GLN A 86 -11.75 -11.05 4.17
N TRP A 87 -12.18 -10.12 3.31
CA TRP A 87 -11.35 -9.55 2.25
C TRP A 87 -10.15 -8.78 2.83
N GLU A 88 -9.00 -8.89 2.16
CA GLU A 88 -7.78 -8.16 2.46
C GLU A 88 -7.48 -7.13 1.36
N LEU A 89 -7.14 -5.90 1.76
CA LEU A 89 -6.72 -4.83 0.86
C LEU A 89 -5.20 -4.68 0.95
N SER A 90 -4.56 -4.56 -0.21
CA SER A 90 -3.17 -4.15 -0.37
C SER A 90 -3.08 -2.84 -1.12
N ILE A 91 -2.19 -1.97 -0.69
CA ILE A 91 -1.88 -0.70 -1.32
C ILE A 91 -0.35 -0.54 -1.37
N ASP A 92 0.18 -0.43 -2.57
CA ASP A 92 1.61 -0.25 -2.81
C ASP A 92 1.84 1.18 -3.33
N PHE A 93 2.61 1.97 -2.58
CA PHE A 93 3.12 3.25 -3.07
C PHE A 93 4.48 3.03 -3.72
N SER A 94 4.66 3.53 -4.94
CA SER A 94 5.94 3.57 -5.63
C SER A 94 6.30 5.03 -5.95
N PRO A 95 7.39 5.58 -5.39
CA PRO A 95 7.81 6.94 -5.69
C PRO A 95 8.34 7.07 -7.13
N ASP A 96 8.20 8.27 -7.72
CA ASP A 96 8.85 8.58 -8.99
C ASP A 96 10.38 8.66 -8.82
N PHE A 97 11.12 8.48 -9.92
CA PHE A 97 12.57 8.64 -9.91
C PHE A 97 12.97 10.04 -9.39
N GLY A 98 13.88 10.08 -8.42
CA GLY A 98 14.34 11.33 -7.79
C GLY A 98 13.35 11.95 -6.78
N LYS A 99 12.26 11.26 -6.44
CA LYS A 99 11.35 11.63 -5.36
C LYS A 99 11.63 10.76 -4.15
N GLU A 100 12.55 11.22 -3.31
CA GLU A 100 12.97 10.48 -2.12
C GLU A 100 11.83 10.35 -1.09
N LEU A 101 11.92 9.28 -0.30
CA LEU A 101 11.09 9.08 0.89
C LEU A 101 11.77 9.78 2.06
N GLU A 102 10.98 10.43 2.90
CA GLU A 102 11.50 11.23 4.00
C GLU A 102 10.93 10.72 5.33
N ASP A 103 11.79 10.62 6.36
CA ASP A 103 11.31 10.40 7.72
C ASP A 103 10.33 11.51 8.09
N GLY A 104 9.15 11.11 8.55
CA GLY A 104 8.05 12.03 8.80
C GLY A 104 6.99 12.04 7.69
N ASP A 105 7.18 11.29 6.60
CA ASP A 105 6.12 11.08 5.61
C ASP A 105 4.84 10.59 6.30
N VAL A 106 3.72 11.21 5.94
CA VAL A 106 2.40 10.89 6.48
C VAL A 106 1.60 10.15 5.43
N TYR A 107 1.21 8.92 5.77
CA TYR A 107 0.29 8.12 4.96
C TYR A 107 -1.09 8.11 5.59
N SER A 108 -2.11 8.37 4.77
CA SER A 108 -3.50 8.25 5.18
C SER A 108 -4.27 7.35 4.22
N VAL A 109 -5.15 6.51 4.76
CA VAL A 109 -6.03 5.66 3.96
C VAL A 109 -7.46 5.76 4.49
N SER A 110 -8.40 5.88 3.57
CA SER A 110 -9.84 5.76 3.81
C SER A 110 -10.38 4.68 2.88
N VAL A 111 -11.16 3.75 3.44
CA VAL A 111 -11.84 2.67 2.71
C VAL A 111 -13.32 2.75 3.04
N ILE A 112 -14.15 2.88 2.01
CA ILE A 112 -15.60 2.98 2.11
C ILE A 112 -16.22 1.81 1.37
N ASP A 113 -17.19 1.15 1.96
CA ASP A 113 -18.09 0.22 1.26
C ASP A 113 -18.95 1.04 0.29
N ALA A 114 -18.78 0.81 -1.02
CA ALA A 114 -19.45 1.58 -2.05
C ALA A 114 -20.97 1.34 -2.07
N ASP A 115 -21.42 0.14 -1.68
CA ASP A 115 -22.84 -0.24 -1.71
C ASP A 115 -23.59 0.37 -0.53
N THR A 116 -22.97 0.37 0.67
CA THR A 116 -23.60 0.88 1.90
C THR A 116 -23.17 2.30 2.28
N GLN A 117 -22.16 2.85 1.60
CA GLN A 117 -21.52 4.13 1.88
C GLN A 117 -20.98 4.22 3.32
N ARG A 118 -20.62 3.07 3.89
CA ARG A 118 -20.09 2.95 5.25
C ARG A 118 -18.56 3.00 5.23
N GLU A 119 -17.98 3.74 6.15
CA GLU A 119 -16.53 3.66 6.41
C GLU A 119 -16.15 2.31 7.04
N LEU A 120 -15.22 1.62 6.38
CA LEU A 120 -14.70 0.33 6.81
C LEU A 120 -13.39 0.48 7.57
N VAL A 121 -12.48 1.28 7.03
CA VAL A 121 -11.14 1.55 7.56
C VAL A 121 -10.80 3.01 7.31
N SER A 122 -10.26 3.67 8.33
CA SER A 122 -9.75 5.04 8.22
C SER A 122 -8.57 5.21 9.16
N PHE A 123 -7.44 5.66 8.63
CA PHE A 123 -6.27 5.94 9.45
C PHE A 123 -5.36 6.97 8.82
N GLU A 124 -4.54 7.56 9.67
CA GLU A 124 -3.38 8.37 9.32
C GLU A 124 -2.20 7.93 10.18
N ARG A 125 -1.03 7.76 9.58
CA ARG A 125 0.21 7.45 10.30
C ARG A 125 1.40 8.17 9.69
N THR A 126 2.18 8.77 10.57
CA THR A 126 3.55 9.19 10.27
C THR A 126 4.47 7.99 10.27
N ILE A 127 5.29 7.88 9.23
CA ILE A 127 6.26 6.82 9.05
C ILE A 127 7.65 7.37 9.33
N LEU A 128 8.38 6.61 10.13
CA LEU A 128 9.83 6.71 10.21
C LEU A 128 10.34 5.48 9.48
N TYR A 129 10.96 5.69 8.33
CA TYR A 129 11.62 4.61 7.60
C TYR A 129 12.82 4.10 8.40
N GLY A 130 13.35 4.94 9.29
CA GLY A 130 14.49 4.65 10.12
C GLY A 130 15.77 4.63 9.30
N GLU A 131 16.86 5.20 9.81
CA GLU A 131 18.17 5.03 9.20
C GLU A 131 18.62 3.56 9.31
N LEU A 132 18.21 2.74 8.36
CA LEU A 132 19.03 1.64 7.88
C LEU A 132 19.60 2.10 6.55
N GLN A 133 20.77 2.74 6.59
CA GLN A 133 21.63 2.65 5.43
C GLN A 133 21.84 1.15 5.18
N PRO A 134 21.44 0.58 4.03
CA PRO A 134 21.82 -0.79 3.70
C PRO A 134 23.34 -0.92 3.48
N ASN A 135 24.06 0.20 3.54
CA ASN A 135 25.46 0.32 3.19
C ASN A 135 26.37 -0.14 4.34
N GLY A 136 26.27 -1.42 4.72
CA GLY A 136 27.51 -2.15 4.95
C GLY A 136 28.35 -2.10 3.66
N GLU A 137 29.68 -2.16 3.76
CA GLU A 137 30.57 -2.12 2.58
C GLU A 137 30.23 -3.26 1.60
N GLY A 138 29.47 -2.96 0.53
CA GLY A 138 29.01 -3.95 -0.44
C GLY A 138 28.89 -3.36 -1.86
N PRO A 139 29.01 -4.19 -2.92
CA PRO A 139 29.08 -3.73 -4.31
C PRO A 139 27.72 -3.36 -4.95
N PHE A 140 26.59 -3.55 -4.24
CA PHE A 140 25.25 -3.24 -4.73
C PHE A 140 24.52 -2.40 -3.66
N CYS A 141 24.38 -1.09 -3.87
CA CYS A 141 23.77 -0.15 -2.92
C CYS A 141 22.39 0.29 -3.39
N THR A 142 21.37 -0.57 -3.32
CA THR A 142 20.02 -0.24 -3.85
C THR A 142 18.85 -0.89 -3.09
N SER A 143 18.83 -0.94 -1.75
CA SER A 143 17.61 -1.39 -1.06
C SER A 143 17.33 -0.62 0.23
N CYS A 144 16.31 0.24 0.23
CA CYS A 144 15.71 0.73 1.47
C CYS A 144 14.70 -0.34 1.96
N ASN A 145 14.45 -0.47 3.25
CA ASN A 145 13.34 -1.34 3.68
C ASN A 145 12.02 -0.71 3.23
N VAL A 146 11.16 -1.48 2.56
CA VAL A 146 9.76 -1.08 2.31
C VAL A 146 9.11 -0.81 3.66
N ALA A 147 8.45 0.33 3.81
CA ALA A 147 7.65 0.59 5.00
C ALA A 147 6.39 -0.28 4.97
N ASP A 148 6.37 -1.31 5.81
CA ASP A 148 5.19 -2.15 6.01
C ASP A 148 4.23 -1.53 7.02
N ILE A 149 3.05 -1.13 6.55
CA ILE A 149 2.01 -0.49 7.34
C ILE A 149 0.81 -1.42 7.43
N LYS A 150 0.44 -1.83 8.64
CA LYS A 150 -0.76 -2.63 8.83
C LYS A 150 -1.99 -1.75 8.95
N LEU A 151 -3.03 -2.08 8.18
CA LEU A 151 -4.36 -1.51 8.36
C LEU A 151 -4.82 -1.78 9.80
N PRO A 152 -5.43 -0.79 10.48
CA PRO A 152 -6.04 -1.05 11.76
C PRO A 152 -7.19 -2.06 11.59
N PRO A 153 -7.63 -2.71 12.69
CA PRO A 153 -8.86 -3.48 12.66
C PRO A 153 -10.01 -2.66 12.07
N PRO A 154 -10.90 -3.29 11.27
CA PRO A 154 -12.05 -2.60 10.71
C PRO A 154 -12.91 -1.97 11.80
N ALA A 155 -13.59 -0.86 11.47
CA ALA A 155 -14.50 -0.21 12.40
C ALA A 155 -15.56 -1.21 12.89
N THR A 156 -15.70 -1.38 14.21
CA THR A 156 -16.68 -2.29 14.82
C THR A 156 -18.09 -1.96 14.34
N GLN A 157 -18.81 -3.00 13.91
CA GLN A 157 -20.20 -2.93 13.45
C GLN A 157 -21.19 -2.61 14.58
#